data_AF-A0A5C9EA43-F1
#
_entry.id   AF-A0A5C9EA43-F1
#
_cell.length_a   1.000
_cell.length_b   1.000
_cell.length_c   1.000
_cell.angle_alpha   90.00
_cell.angle_beta   90.00
_cell.angle_gamma   90.00
#
_symmetry.space_group_name_H-M   'P 1'
#
loop_
_entity.id
_entity.type
_entity.pdbx_description
1 polymer ?
#
loop_
_entity_poly.entity_id
_entity_poly.type
_entity_poly.pdbx_seq_one_letter_code
_entity_poly.pdbx_strand_id
1 'polypeptide(L)'
;MKIDKKQKYFLFLLGFSILFFTLWIILFYSYWDLLTLAFNLSNDFIILFWFLILRISFFGIFSAYFFYKWFIQEVIYPSDAHFLFGLFFYIMMMGKINDIFIYNAIPPGVISEEIIFVFMQIRYFLMTIAAFPLLYIGLEALFMILGIYSRDITRKKINRLRFTVIFLLTLFVTILILLSPNYTFLIDAPIYPLLTGLAMLGIVVMFIYMYKKERLSQAHGFIVGIGFLLLIITSIASQFLIATTEEFFVLLTEILSAVVYVIILIGFLKKPKFAEQKNT
;
A
#
# COMPACT_ATOMS: atom_id res chain seq x y z
N MET A 1 17.76 -25.00 -21.06
CA MET A 1 17.03 -25.37 -19.83
C MET A 1 15.78 -24.50 -19.73
N LYS A 2 14.55 -25.06 -19.78
CA LYS A 2 13.32 -24.26 -19.63
C LYS A 2 13.17 -23.90 -18.15
N ILE A 3 13.33 -22.62 -17.82
CA ILE A 3 13.10 -22.11 -16.46
C ILE A 3 11.62 -22.32 -16.09
N ASP A 4 11.37 -22.93 -14.94
CA ASP A 4 10.03 -23.13 -14.41
C ASP A 4 9.34 -21.77 -14.15
N LYS A 5 8.01 -21.71 -14.30
CA LYS A 5 7.22 -20.49 -14.09
C LYS A 5 7.49 -19.89 -12.70
N LYS A 6 7.59 -20.72 -11.65
CA LYS A 6 7.92 -20.26 -10.28
C LYS A 6 9.28 -19.59 -10.22
N GLN A 7 10.30 -20.21 -10.82
CA GLN A 7 11.65 -19.66 -10.88
C GLN A 7 11.68 -18.32 -11.62
N LYS A 8 10.92 -18.16 -12.71
CA LYS A 8 10.83 -16.87 -13.42
C LYS A 8 10.28 -15.75 -12.54
N TYR A 9 9.19 -16.00 -11.81
CA TYR A 9 8.62 -15.00 -10.90
C TYR A 9 9.55 -14.69 -9.73
N PHE A 10 10.20 -15.69 -9.17
CA PHE A 10 11.19 -15.50 -8.12
C PHE A 10 12.34 -14.61 -8.60
N LEU A 11 12.94 -14.94 -9.75
CA LEU A 11 14.03 -14.14 -10.33
C LEU A 11 13.59 -12.71 -10.66
N PHE A 12 12.35 -12.53 -11.15
CA PHE A 12 11.80 -11.21 -11.40
C PHE A 12 11.65 -10.39 -10.12
N LEU A 13 11.02 -10.96 -9.08
CA LEU A 13 10.85 -10.27 -7.78
C LEU A 13 12.20 -9.98 -7.13
N LEU A 14 13.14 -10.93 -7.17
CA LEU A 14 14.49 -10.76 -6.64
C LEU A 14 15.26 -9.67 -7.39
N GLY A 15 15.28 -9.74 -8.73
CA GLY A 15 15.97 -8.75 -9.56
C GLY A 15 15.39 -7.34 -9.38
N PHE A 16 14.07 -7.23 -9.31
CA PHE A 16 13.39 -5.96 -9.04
C PHE A 16 13.68 -5.45 -7.62
N SER A 17 13.74 -6.32 -6.62
CA SER A 17 14.13 -5.97 -5.25
C SER A 17 15.56 -5.47 -5.19
N ILE A 18 16.51 -6.18 -5.80
CA ILE A 18 17.92 -5.78 -5.85
C ILE A 18 18.08 -4.42 -6.54
N LEU A 19 17.43 -4.23 -7.69
CA LEU A 19 17.46 -2.95 -8.39
C LEU A 19 16.93 -1.83 -7.49
N PHE A 20 15.77 -2.03 -6.86
CA PHE A 20 15.16 -1.05 -5.98
C PHE A 20 16.05 -0.71 -4.77
N PHE A 21 16.57 -1.71 -4.07
CA PHE A 21 17.48 -1.50 -2.95
C PHE A 21 18.77 -0.80 -3.38
N THR A 22 19.29 -1.11 -4.58
CA THR A 22 20.47 -0.44 -5.12
C THR A 22 20.20 1.04 -5.38
N LEU A 23 19.07 1.36 -6.01
CA LEU A 23 18.64 2.76 -6.21
C LEU A 23 18.48 3.48 -4.88
N TRP A 24 17.94 2.81 -3.88
CA TRP A 24 17.77 3.38 -2.55
C TRP A 24 19.08 3.61 -1.82
N ILE A 25 20.04 2.68 -1.89
CA ILE A 25 21.39 2.87 -1.33
C ILE A 25 22.09 4.07 -1.99
N ILE A 26 22.00 4.19 -3.32
CA ILE A 26 22.55 5.34 -4.07
C ILE A 26 21.89 6.63 -3.60
N LEU A 27 20.58 6.62 -3.37
CA LEU A 27 19.84 7.79 -2.91
C LEU A 27 20.22 8.15 -1.47
N PHE A 28 20.31 7.17 -0.56
CA PHE A 28 20.81 7.40 0.81
C PHE A 28 22.21 7.99 0.85
N TYR A 29 23.10 7.46 0.02
CA TYR A 29 24.47 7.95 -0.09
C TYR A 29 24.51 9.39 -0.61
N SER A 30 23.72 9.69 -1.66
CA SER A 30 23.63 11.03 -2.25
C SER A 30 23.11 12.09 -1.28
N TYR A 31 22.27 11.71 -0.32
CA TYR A 31 21.63 12.63 0.65
C TYR A 31 22.17 12.45 2.08
N TRP A 32 23.28 11.73 2.27
CA TRP A 32 23.80 11.38 3.59
C TRP A 32 24.14 12.61 4.44
N ASP A 33 24.85 13.58 3.87
CA ASP A 33 25.26 14.79 4.59
C ASP A 33 24.03 15.55 5.14
N LEU A 34 22.96 15.64 4.34
CA LEU A 34 21.71 16.29 4.74
C LEU A 34 21.00 15.52 5.85
N LEU A 35 20.99 14.18 5.78
CA LEU A 35 20.42 13.35 6.84
C LEU A 35 21.22 13.49 8.16
N THR A 36 22.55 13.52 8.09
CA THR A 36 23.37 13.70 9.30
C THR A 36 23.18 15.09 9.91
N LEU A 37 23.01 16.12 9.09
CA LEU A 37 22.67 17.46 9.57
C LEU A 37 21.33 17.42 10.33
N ALA A 38 20.29 16.81 9.75
CA ALA A 38 18.99 16.66 10.40
C ALA A 38 19.09 15.92 11.74
N PHE A 39 19.86 14.82 11.83
CA PHE A 39 20.03 14.08 13.06
C PHE A 39 20.76 14.86 14.16
N ASN A 40 21.64 15.79 13.78
CA ASN A 40 22.35 16.65 14.73
C ASN A 40 21.49 17.82 15.24
N LEU A 41 20.34 18.11 14.62
CA LEU A 41 19.46 19.22 15.00
C LEU A 41 18.52 18.87 16.16
N SER A 42 18.00 17.64 16.22
CA SER A 42 17.15 17.18 17.32
C SER A 42 17.23 15.66 17.52
N ASN A 43 17.18 15.24 18.79
CA ASN A 43 17.06 13.82 19.17
C ASN A 43 15.75 13.20 18.66
N ASP A 44 14.71 14.02 18.49
CA ASP A 44 13.39 13.54 18.05
C ASP A 44 13.42 13.04 16.60
N PHE A 45 14.29 13.61 15.75
CA PHE A 45 14.52 13.11 14.38
C PHE A 45 15.14 11.71 14.37
N ILE A 46 16.04 11.43 15.31
CA ILE A 46 16.63 10.09 15.44
C ILE A 46 15.55 9.07 15.82
N ILE A 47 14.67 9.42 16.76
CA ILE A 47 13.55 8.56 17.18
C ILE A 47 12.60 8.32 15.99
N LEU A 48 12.22 9.38 15.28
CA LEU A 48 11.35 9.30 14.11
C LEU A 48 11.98 8.44 13.00
N PHE A 49 13.27 8.63 12.72
CA PHE A 49 14.01 7.82 11.75
C PHE A 49 13.95 6.33 12.07
N TRP A 50 14.25 5.94 13.31
CA TRP A 50 14.18 4.54 13.73
C TRP A 50 12.76 3.98 13.64
N PHE A 51 11.75 4.78 13.98
CA PHE A 51 10.35 4.38 13.83
C PHE A 51 9.99 4.12 12.36
N LEU A 52 10.39 4.99 11.45
CA LEU A 52 10.17 4.83 10.01
C LEU A 52 10.86 3.57 9.47
N ILE A 53 12.10 3.29 9.87
CA ILE A 53 12.82 2.07 9.50
C ILE A 53 12.08 0.81 9.99
N LEU A 54 11.62 0.83 11.25
CA LEU A 54 10.85 -0.28 11.82
C LEU A 54 9.54 -0.50 11.06
N ARG A 55 8.85 0.57 10.67
CA ARG A 55 7.62 0.50 9.88
C ARG A 55 7.86 -0.04 8.46
N ILE A 56 8.88 0.44 7.76
CA ILE A 56 9.29 -0.05 6.45
C ILE A 56 9.62 -1.55 6.54
N SER A 57 10.33 -1.94 7.59
CA SER A 57 10.66 -3.34 7.86
C SER A 57 9.40 -4.20 8.07
N PHE A 58 8.38 -3.70 8.77
CA PHE A 58 7.10 -4.42 8.89
C PHE A 58 6.44 -4.68 7.53
N PHE A 59 6.41 -3.69 6.64
CA PHE A 59 5.88 -3.91 5.29
C PHE A 59 6.70 -4.92 4.49
N GLY A 60 8.03 -4.87 4.61
CA GLY A 60 8.93 -5.85 4.01
C GLY A 60 8.67 -7.27 4.53
N ILE A 61 8.54 -7.44 5.85
CA ILE A 61 8.23 -8.73 6.48
C ILE A 61 6.88 -9.26 6.02
N PHE A 62 5.84 -8.41 5.98
CA PHE A 62 4.51 -8.82 5.51
C PHE A 62 4.57 -9.24 4.05
N SER A 63 5.20 -8.43 3.19
CA SER A 63 5.38 -8.74 1.78
C SER A 63 6.11 -10.08 1.57
N ALA A 64 7.24 -10.28 2.25
CA ALA A 64 8.01 -11.52 2.18
C ALA A 64 7.20 -12.73 2.65
N TYR A 65 6.44 -12.59 3.75
CA TYR A 65 5.55 -13.64 4.24
C TYR A 65 4.51 -14.05 3.20
N PHE A 66 3.86 -13.07 2.57
CA PHE A 66 2.84 -13.32 1.55
C PHE A 66 3.41 -13.96 0.29
N PHE A 67 4.56 -13.49 -0.20
CA PHE A 67 5.23 -14.12 -1.34
C PHE A 67 5.71 -15.53 -1.00
N TYR A 68 6.25 -15.77 0.19
CA TYR A 68 6.63 -17.12 0.64
C TYR A 68 5.44 -18.07 0.61
N LYS A 69 4.30 -17.66 1.18
CA LYS A 69 3.06 -18.46 1.14
C LYS A 69 2.59 -18.73 -0.28
N TRP A 70 2.73 -17.76 -1.18
CA TRP A 70 2.40 -17.94 -2.60
C TRP A 70 3.34 -18.93 -3.29
N PHE A 71 4.66 -18.87 -3.07
CA PHE A 71 5.62 -19.75 -3.74
C PHE A 71 5.48 -21.23 -3.36
N ILE A 72 5.04 -21.53 -2.15
CA ILE A 72 4.84 -22.91 -1.66
C ILE A 72 3.60 -23.58 -2.29
N GLN A 73 2.63 -22.82 -2.80
CA GLN A 73 1.43 -23.39 -3.42
C GLN A 73 1.79 -24.27 -4.62
N GLU A 74 1.12 -25.41 -4.81
CA GLU A 74 1.38 -26.34 -5.92
C GLU A 74 1.29 -25.64 -7.28
N VAL A 75 0.26 -24.80 -7.45
CA VAL A 75 0.05 -23.99 -8.64
C VAL A 75 0.01 -22.52 -8.26
N ILE A 76 0.73 -21.69 -9.01
CA ILE A 76 0.85 -20.26 -8.76
C ILE A 76 0.14 -19.42 -9.84
N TYR A 77 -0.70 -18.50 -9.38
CA TYR A 77 -1.36 -17.49 -10.21
C TYR A 77 -1.13 -16.07 -9.67
N PRO A 78 -0.86 -15.08 -10.54
CA PRO A 78 -0.77 -13.68 -10.13
C PRO A 78 -2.09 -13.09 -9.61
N SER A 79 -3.21 -13.81 -9.75
CA SER A 79 -4.51 -13.44 -9.19
C SER A 79 -4.70 -13.95 -7.76
N ASP A 80 -3.77 -14.74 -7.22
CA ASP A 80 -3.90 -15.30 -5.87
C ASP A 80 -3.82 -14.20 -4.82
N ALA A 81 -4.65 -14.30 -3.78
CA ALA A 81 -4.71 -13.30 -2.72
C ALA A 81 -3.34 -13.10 -2.06
N HIS A 82 -2.58 -14.18 -1.82
CA HIS A 82 -1.23 -14.10 -1.27
C HIS A 82 -0.31 -13.23 -2.15
N PHE A 83 -0.30 -13.44 -3.47
CA PHE A 83 0.52 -12.63 -4.37
C PHE A 83 0.10 -11.15 -4.35
N LEU A 84 -1.20 -10.87 -4.39
CA LEU A 84 -1.70 -9.50 -4.48
C LEU A 84 -1.52 -8.71 -3.17
N PHE A 85 -1.67 -9.36 -2.02
CA PHE A 85 -1.30 -8.75 -0.73
C PHE A 85 0.21 -8.58 -0.61
N GLY A 86 1.00 -9.56 -1.06
CA GLY A 86 2.45 -9.44 -1.12
C GLY A 86 2.90 -8.22 -1.93
N LEU A 87 2.28 -8.01 -3.10
CA LEU A 87 2.52 -6.87 -3.97
C LEU A 87 2.01 -5.56 -3.38
N PHE A 88 0.83 -5.54 -2.74
CA PHE A 88 0.32 -4.38 -2.00
C PHE A 88 1.33 -3.91 -0.95
N PHE A 89 1.77 -4.80 -0.05
CA PHE A 89 2.72 -4.45 1.01
C PHE A 89 4.11 -4.10 0.47
N TYR A 90 4.54 -4.75 -0.61
CA TYR A 90 5.81 -4.45 -1.28
C TYR A 90 5.83 -3.02 -1.84
N ILE A 91 4.79 -2.61 -2.57
CA ILE A 91 4.70 -1.26 -3.15
C ILE A 91 4.52 -0.23 -2.02
N MET A 92 3.76 -0.56 -0.97
CA MET A 92 3.66 0.29 0.22
C MET A 92 5.01 0.50 0.90
N MET A 93 5.83 -0.55 1.04
CA MET A 93 7.21 -0.44 1.55
C MET A 93 8.03 0.55 0.72
N MET A 94 7.95 0.46 -0.62
CA MET A 94 8.65 1.38 -1.52
C MET A 94 8.18 2.82 -1.35
N GLY A 95 6.87 3.04 -1.27
CA GLY A 95 6.30 4.36 -1.04
C GLY A 95 6.78 4.95 0.29
N LYS A 96 6.74 4.14 1.36
CA LYS A 96 7.07 4.54 2.73
C LYS A 96 8.55 4.77 2.98
N ILE A 97 9.42 4.24 2.13
CA ILE A 97 10.83 4.56 2.14
C ILE A 97 11.09 6.07 1.93
N ASN A 98 10.23 6.74 1.16
CA ASN A 98 10.35 8.19 0.92
C ASN A 98 10.02 9.00 2.17
N ASP A 99 9.26 8.45 3.13
CA ASP A 99 8.90 9.11 4.38
C ASP A 99 10.16 9.48 5.18
N ILE A 100 11.27 8.76 5.01
CA ILE A 100 12.55 9.11 5.63
C ILE A 100 13.05 10.47 5.14
N PHE A 101 12.96 10.74 3.84
CA PHE A 101 13.38 12.03 3.29
C PHE A 101 12.36 13.12 3.55
N ILE A 102 11.07 12.78 3.51
CA ILE A 102 9.99 13.76 3.69
C ILE A 102 9.90 14.25 5.14
N TYR A 103 9.98 13.35 6.12
CA TYR A 103 9.83 13.72 7.52
C TYR A 103 11.14 14.19 8.16
N ASN A 104 12.30 13.69 7.75
CA ASN A 104 13.58 14.24 8.26
C ASN A 104 13.98 15.55 7.55
N ALA A 105 13.20 16.01 6.56
CA ALA A 105 13.28 17.35 5.99
C ALA A 105 12.43 18.39 6.74
N ILE A 106 11.69 17.99 7.78
CA ILE A 106 10.87 18.89 8.60
C ILE A 106 11.64 20.07 9.21
N PRO A 107 12.93 19.97 9.63
CA PRO A 107 13.63 21.17 10.05
C PRO A 107 13.84 22.08 8.84
N PRO A 108 13.25 23.29 8.84
CA PRO A 108 13.25 24.17 7.66
C PRO A 108 14.67 24.53 7.26
N GLY A 109 14.99 24.31 5.99
CA GLY A 109 16.27 24.68 5.38
C GLY A 109 17.31 23.56 5.22
N VAL A 110 17.05 22.34 5.70
CA VAL A 110 17.97 21.21 5.49
C VAL A 110 17.83 20.63 4.08
N ILE A 111 16.60 20.41 3.60
CA ILE A 111 16.32 19.93 2.24
C ILE A 111 15.50 21.00 1.52
N SER A 112 15.78 21.25 0.23
CA SER A 112 14.99 22.20 -0.55
C SER A 112 13.55 21.72 -0.71
N GLU A 113 12.60 22.65 -0.67
CA GLU A 113 11.17 22.35 -0.83
C GLU A 113 10.87 21.64 -2.15
N GLU A 114 11.61 21.97 -3.21
CA GLU A 114 11.52 21.31 -4.52
C GLU A 114 11.85 19.82 -4.45
N ILE A 115 12.90 19.46 -3.71
CA ILE A 115 13.30 18.06 -3.54
C ILE A 115 12.27 17.30 -2.69
N ILE A 116 11.79 17.91 -1.60
CA ILE A 116 10.72 17.33 -0.77
C ILE A 116 9.48 17.07 -1.63
N PHE A 117 9.11 18.03 -2.47
CA PHE A 117 7.96 17.93 -3.35
C PHE A 117 8.07 16.75 -4.32
N VAL A 118 9.24 16.53 -4.92
CA VAL A 118 9.49 15.36 -5.78
C VAL A 118 9.32 14.04 -5.00
N PHE A 119 9.89 13.94 -3.80
CA PHE A 119 9.72 12.75 -2.96
C PHE A 119 8.24 12.50 -2.60
N MET A 120 7.49 13.56 -2.31
CA MET A 120 6.06 13.46 -2.05
C MET A 120 5.28 12.97 -3.27
N GLN A 121 5.59 13.48 -4.47
CA GLN A 121 4.95 13.01 -5.70
C GLN A 121 5.22 11.52 -5.94
N ILE A 122 6.47 11.07 -5.79
CA ILE A 122 6.85 9.65 -5.91
C ILE A 122 6.10 8.80 -4.87
N ARG A 123 6.11 9.24 -3.61
CA ARG A 123 5.40 8.56 -2.50
C ARG A 123 3.93 8.36 -2.82
N TYR A 124 3.24 9.42 -3.21
CA TYR A 124 1.81 9.40 -3.46
C TYR A 124 1.44 8.64 -4.74
N PHE A 125 2.32 8.64 -5.74
CA PHE A 125 2.16 7.79 -6.91
C PHE A 125 2.26 6.30 -6.52
N LEU A 126 3.28 5.92 -5.75
CA LEU A 126 3.46 4.54 -5.29
C LEU A 126 2.30 4.07 -4.40
N MET A 127 1.84 4.89 -3.46
CA MET A 127 0.68 4.57 -2.63
C MET A 127 -0.61 4.37 -3.44
N THR A 128 -0.79 5.11 -4.53
CA THR A 128 -1.93 4.93 -5.44
C THR A 128 -1.84 3.57 -6.15
N ILE A 129 -0.66 3.26 -6.71
CA ILE A 129 -0.41 1.99 -7.40
C ILE A 129 -0.55 0.80 -6.46
N ALA A 130 -0.16 0.96 -5.18
CA ALA A 130 -0.27 -0.09 -4.19
C ALA A 130 -1.69 -0.63 -4.05
N ALA A 131 -2.73 0.18 -4.26
CA ALA A 131 -4.12 -0.26 -4.19
C ALA A 131 -4.56 -1.15 -5.37
N PHE A 132 -3.86 -1.12 -6.51
CA PHE A 132 -4.31 -1.79 -7.74
C PHE A 132 -4.42 -3.30 -7.65
N PRO A 133 -3.44 -4.03 -7.06
CA PRO A 133 -3.52 -5.48 -6.93
C PRO A 133 -4.82 -5.91 -6.23
N LEU A 134 -5.21 -5.18 -5.17
CA LEU A 134 -6.40 -5.48 -4.39
C LEU A 134 -7.68 -4.98 -5.05
N LEU A 135 -7.65 -3.80 -5.67
CA LEU A 135 -8.76 -3.28 -6.47
C LEU A 135 -9.12 -4.18 -7.65
N TYR A 136 -8.14 -4.84 -8.27
CA TYR A 136 -8.37 -5.75 -9.38
C TYR A 136 -9.30 -6.92 -8.99
N ILE A 137 -9.14 -7.47 -7.79
CA ILE A 137 -10.12 -8.42 -7.23
C ILE A 137 -11.38 -7.68 -6.78
N GLY A 138 -11.23 -6.51 -6.15
CA GLY A 138 -12.32 -5.66 -5.67
C GLY A 138 -13.43 -5.45 -6.69
N LEU A 139 -13.02 -5.06 -7.89
CA LEU A 139 -13.91 -4.78 -9.00
C LEU A 139 -14.70 -6.01 -9.48
N GLU A 140 -14.14 -7.22 -9.35
CA GLU A 140 -14.89 -8.44 -9.68
C GLU A 140 -16.11 -8.62 -8.77
N ALA A 141 -15.91 -8.49 -7.46
CA ALA A 141 -17.00 -8.58 -6.51
C ALA A 141 -18.01 -7.44 -6.69
N LEU A 142 -17.53 -6.21 -6.91
CA LEU A 142 -18.40 -5.06 -7.16
C LEU A 142 -19.25 -5.25 -8.43
N PHE A 143 -18.67 -5.72 -9.54
CA PHE A 143 -19.42 -5.98 -10.76
C PHE A 143 -20.45 -7.10 -10.58
N MET A 144 -20.17 -8.09 -9.73
CA MET A 144 -21.17 -9.09 -9.35
C MET A 144 -22.31 -8.48 -8.52
N ILE A 145 -22.00 -7.58 -7.56
CA ILE A 145 -23.02 -6.89 -6.74
C ILE A 145 -23.92 -6.02 -7.61
N LEU A 146 -23.33 -5.26 -8.53
CA LEU A 146 -24.05 -4.34 -9.42
C LEU A 146 -24.84 -5.06 -10.52
N GLY A 147 -24.81 -6.39 -10.57
CA GLY A 147 -25.51 -7.17 -11.59
C GLY A 147 -24.93 -7.01 -13.00
N ILE A 148 -23.75 -6.39 -13.14
CA ILE A 148 -23.06 -6.23 -14.43
C ILE A 148 -22.63 -7.59 -14.97
N TYR A 149 -22.42 -8.57 -14.09
CA TYR A 149 -22.07 -9.94 -14.45
C TYR A 149 -23.28 -10.71 -15.02
N SER A 150 -23.61 -10.49 -16.30
CA SER A 150 -24.61 -11.33 -17.00
C SER A 150 -23.97 -12.62 -17.52
N ARG A 151 -24.78 -13.67 -17.75
CA ARG A 151 -24.30 -14.96 -18.31
C ARG A 151 -23.61 -14.80 -19.68
N ASP A 152 -23.87 -13.70 -20.37
CA ASP A 152 -23.40 -13.45 -21.75
C ASP A 152 -22.08 -12.66 -21.83
N ILE A 153 -21.58 -12.14 -20.71
CA ILE A 153 -20.31 -11.40 -20.72
C ILE A 153 -19.13 -12.35 -20.64
N THR A 154 -18.34 -12.40 -21.71
CA THR A 154 -17.08 -13.13 -21.74
C THR A 154 -16.08 -12.58 -20.72
N ARG A 155 -15.31 -13.46 -20.06
CA ARG A 155 -14.24 -13.10 -19.10
C ARG A 155 -13.29 -12.03 -19.65
N LYS A 156 -12.99 -12.06 -20.95
CA LYS A 156 -12.15 -11.06 -21.63
C LYS A 156 -12.71 -9.64 -21.55
N LYS A 157 -14.03 -9.45 -21.71
CA LYS A 157 -14.68 -8.14 -21.58
C LYS A 157 -14.63 -7.63 -20.14
N ILE A 158 -14.86 -8.50 -19.17
CA ILE A 158 -14.79 -8.15 -17.74
C ILE A 158 -13.38 -7.74 -17.34
N ASN A 159 -12.36 -8.49 -17.76
CA ASN A 159 -10.96 -8.14 -17.49
C ASN A 159 -10.57 -6.80 -18.14
N ARG A 160 -11.06 -6.53 -19.36
CA ARG A 160 -10.87 -5.23 -20.01
C ARG A 160 -11.52 -4.10 -19.21
N LEU A 161 -12.75 -4.29 -18.75
CA LEU A 161 -13.45 -3.30 -17.91
C LEU A 161 -12.72 -3.03 -16.59
N ARG A 162 -12.26 -4.09 -15.89
CA ARG A 162 -11.45 -3.95 -14.66
C ARG A 162 -10.21 -3.11 -14.91
N PHE A 163 -9.48 -3.45 -15.96
CA PHE A 163 -8.27 -2.74 -16.32
C PHE A 163 -8.56 -1.28 -16.69
N THR A 164 -9.62 -1.01 -17.46
CA THR A 164 -10.03 0.36 -17.81
C THR A 164 -10.38 1.18 -16.57
N VAL A 165 -11.15 0.64 -15.62
CA VAL A 165 -11.51 1.36 -14.39
C VAL A 165 -10.27 1.68 -13.55
N ILE A 166 -9.39 0.69 -13.34
CA ILE A 166 -8.14 0.91 -12.60
C ILE A 166 -7.27 1.94 -13.32
N PHE A 167 -7.10 1.81 -14.64
CA PHE A 167 -6.29 2.71 -15.44
C PHE A 167 -6.83 4.16 -15.39
N LEU A 168 -8.14 4.36 -15.54
CA LEU A 168 -8.75 5.69 -15.44
C LEU A 168 -8.56 6.30 -14.05
N LEU A 169 -8.77 5.52 -12.98
CA LEU A 169 -8.53 5.98 -11.62
C LEU A 169 -7.05 6.35 -11.40
N THR A 170 -6.13 5.52 -11.89
CA THR A 170 -4.68 5.77 -11.84
C THR A 170 -4.32 7.07 -12.54
N LEU A 171 -4.80 7.22 -13.77
CA LEU A 171 -4.48 8.35 -14.63
C LEU A 171 -5.01 9.63 -13.99
N PHE A 172 -6.24 9.61 -13.48
CA PHE A 172 -6.83 10.74 -12.79
C PHE A 172 -6.02 11.16 -11.56
N VAL A 173 -5.66 10.21 -10.68
CA VAL A 173 -4.86 10.52 -9.49
C VAL A 173 -3.45 10.99 -9.87
N THR A 174 -2.83 10.39 -10.88
CA THR A 174 -1.49 10.80 -11.36
C THR A 174 -1.52 12.22 -11.89
N ILE A 175 -2.54 12.59 -12.67
CA ILE A 175 -2.72 13.98 -13.16
C ILE A 175 -2.86 14.95 -11.98
N LEU A 176 -3.65 14.60 -10.96
CA LEU A 176 -3.80 15.45 -9.78
C LEU A 176 -2.50 15.63 -8.99
N ILE A 177 -1.68 14.58 -8.89
CA ILE A 177 -0.35 14.68 -8.25
C ILE A 177 0.57 15.58 -9.09
N LEU A 178 0.61 15.40 -10.42
CA LEU A 178 1.49 16.17 -11.30
C LEU A 178 1.09 17.64 -11.43
N LEU A 179 -0.21 17.95 -11.36
CA LEU A 179 -0.73 19.32 -11.41
C LEU A 179 -0.74 20.01 -10.04
N SER A 180 -0.28 19.34 -8.97
CA SER A 180 -0.17 19.99 -7.68
C SER A 180 0.85 21.15 -7.75
N PRO A 181 0.52 22.32 -7.18
CA PRO A 181 1.38 23.51 -7.31
C PRO A 181 2.59 23.48 -6.37
N ASN A 182 2.49 22.79 -5.23
CA ASN A 182 3.52 22.74 -4.19
C ASN A 182 3.28 21.56 -3.24
N TYR A 183 4.21 21.33 -2.32
CA TYR A 183 4.14 20.24 -1.35
C TYR A 183 3.02 20.43 -0.32
N THR A 184 2.73 21.68 0.08
CA THR A 184 1.65 21.99 1.03
C THR A 184 0.28 21.60 0.48
N PHE A 185 0.02 21.82 -0.81
CA PHE A 185 -1.19 21.33 -1.47
C PHE A 185 -1.33 19.80 -1.37
N LEU A 186 -0.23 19.05 -1.44
CA LEU A 186 -0.27 17.59 -1.31
C LEU A 186 -0.39 17.10 0.15
N ILE A 187 0.02 17.90 1.14
CA ILE A 187 -0.10 17.57 2.58
C ILE A 187 -1.47 17.99 3.10
N ASP A 188 -1.80 19.27 2.91
CA ASP A 188 -2.88 19.97 3.59
C ASP A 188 -4.22 19.79 2.88
N ALA A 189 -4.21 19.56 1.56
CA ALA A 189 -5.45 19.31 0.86
C ALA A 189 -5.96 17.88 1.18
N PRO A 190 -7.23 17.73 1.61
CA PRO A 190 -7.82 16.42 1.88
C PRO A 190 -8.01 15.56 0.61
N ILE A 191 -7.67 16.12 -0.55
CA ILE A 191 -7.89 15.53 -1.87
C ILE A 191 -7.23 14.16 -1.97
N TYR A 192 -6.01 14.00 -1.46
CA TYR A 192 -5.27 12.75 -1.67
C TYR A 192 -5.83 11.56 -0.86
N PRO A 193 -6.07 11.66 0.46
CA PRO A 193 -6.74 10.60 1.21
C PRO A 193 -8.18 10.36 0.80
N LEU A 194 -8.88 11.35 0.26
CA LEU A 194 -10.19 11.13 -0.32
C LEU A 194 -10.10 10.24 -1.57
N LEU A 195 -9.14 10.50 -2.47
CA LEU A 195 -8.98 9.72 -3.70
C LEU A 195 -8.50 8.30 -3.44
N THR A 196 -7.46 8.15 -2.62
CA THR A 196 -6.99 6.83 -2.19
C THR A 196 -8.01 6.12 -1.31
N GLY A 197 -8.77 6.88 -0.50
CA GLY A 197 -9.88 6.38 0.29
C GLY A 197 -11.01 5.81 -0.55
N LEU A 198 -11.37 6.45 -1.66
CA LEU A 198 -12.36 5.92 -2.61
C LEU A 198 -11.92 4.57 -3.21
N ALA A 199 -10.64 4.46 -3.60
CA ALA A 199 -10.07 3.19 -4.04
C ALA A 199 -10.14 2.13 -2.93
N MET A 200 -9.77 2.48 -1.70
CA MET A 200 -9.83 1.56 -0.55
C MET A 200 -11.27 1.19 -0.17
N LEU A 201 -12.26 2.06 -0.35
CA LEU A 201 -13.68 1.74 -0.12
C LEU A 201 -14.14 0.59 -1.01
N GLY A 202 -13.68 0.53 -2.26
CA GLY A 202 -13.94 -0.62 -3.14
C GLY A 202 -13.41 -1.94 -2.55
N ILE A 203 -12.24 -1.89 -1.92
CA ILE A 203 -11.62 -3.02 -1.23
C ILE A 203 -12.44 -3.41 0.01
N VAL A 204 -12.88 -2.43 0.81
CA VAL A 204 -13.73 -2.64 2.00
C VAL A 204 -15.03 -3.36 1.62
N VAL A 205 -15.76 -2.81 0.64
CA VAL A 205 -17.04 -3.37 0.18
C VAL A 205 -16.86 -4.79 -0.35
N MET A 206 -15.79 -5.04 -1.12
CA MET A 206 -15.47 -6.38 -1.60
C MET A 206 -15.30 -7.36 -0.43
N PHE A 207 -14.43 -7.07 0.53
CA PHE A 207 -14.10 -8.00 1.60
C PHE A 207 -15.30 -8.30 2.51
N ILE A 208 -16.13 -7.28 2.79
CA ILE A 208 -17.38 -7.45 3.53
C ILE A 208 -18.37 -8.30 2.74
N TYR A 209 -18.52 -8.04 1.44
CA TYR A 209 -19.44 -8.81 0.59
C TYR A 209 -19.00 -10.27 0.44
N MET A 210 -17.71 -10.51 0.19
CA MET A 210 -17.16 -11.86 0.07
C MET A 210 -17.30 -12.65 1.38
N TYR A 211 -17.18 -11.98 2.54
CA TYR A 211 -17.46 -12.59 3.83
C TYR A 211 -18.94 -12.97 3.97
N LYS A 212 -19.86 -12.04 3.66
CA LYS A 212 -21.32 -12.30 3.70
C LYS A 212 -21.75 -13.42 2.76
N LYS A 213 -21.01 -13.65 1.67
CA LYS A 213 -21.27 -14.72 0.68
C LYS A 213 -20.42 -15.98 0.89
N GLU A 214 -19.65 -16.06 1.98
CA GLU A 214 -18.82 -17.21 2.34
C GLU A 214 -17.84 -17.66 1.23
N ARG A 215 -17.34 -16.70 0.43
CA ARG A 215 -16.48 -17.00 -0.74
C ARG A 215 -14.99 -17.01 -0.43
N LEU A 216 -14.57 -16.39 0.67
CA LEU A 216 -13.17 -16.37 1.10
C LEU A 216 -12.91 -17.48 2.11
N SER A 217 -12.35 -18.60 1.65
CA SER A 217 -11.94 -19.71 2.54
C SER A 217 -10.59 -19.48 3.22
N GLN A 218 -9.77 -18.60 2.66
CA GLN A 218 -8.38 -18.41 3.09
C GLN A 218 -8.18 -17.25 4.08
N ALA A 219 -9.13 -16.32 4.15
CA ALA A 219 -9.02 -15.10 4.96
C ALA A 219 -10.36 -14.69 5.55
N HIS A 220 -10.34 -14.11 6.74
CA HIS A 220 -11.51 -13.56 7.41
C HIS A 220 -11.87 -12.18 6.83
N GLY A 221 -12.56 -12.19 5.69
CA GLY A 221 -12.88 -10.98 4.91
C GLY A 221 -13.44 -9.82 5.74
N PHE A 222 -14.30 -10.07 6.73
CA PHE A 222 -14.81 -8.99 7.59
C PHE A 222 -13.72 -8.22 8.36
N ILE A 223 -12.74 -8.91 8.93
CA ILE A 223 -11.65 -8.26 9.69
C ILE A 223 -10.76 -7.47 8.74
N VAL A 224 -10.47 -8.04 7.57
CA VAL A 224 -9.71 -7.34 6.51
C VAL A 224 -10.44 -6.07 6.06
N GLY A 225 -11.76 -6.16 5.84
CA GLY A 225 -12.61 -5.03 5.48
C GLY A 225 -12.62 -3.93 6.55
N ILE A 226 -12.75 -4.29 7.82
CA ILE A 226 -12.63 -3.33 8.94
C ILE A 226 -11.23 -2.71 8.96
N GLY A 227 -10.18 -3.50 8.77
CA GLY A 227 -8.81 -3.00 8.70
C GLY A 227 -8.63 -1.93 7.63
N PHE A 228 -9.14 -2.15 6.41
CA PHE A 228 -9.10 -1.13 5.35
C PHE A 228 -10.00 0.08 5.66
N LEU A 229 -11.13 -0.11 6.33
CA LEU A 229 -11.98 1.01 6.76
C LEU A 229 -11.26 1.88 7.80
N LEU A 230 -10.63 1.25 8.79
CA LEU A 230 -9.79 1.94 9.76
C LEU A 230 -8.62 2.64 9.06
N LEU A 231 -8.05 2.04 8.02
CA LEU A 231 -6.96 2.66 7.26
C LEU A 231 -7.39 3.97 6.59
N ILE A 232 -8.60 4.00 6.03
CA ILE A 232 -9.18 5.22 5.46
C ILE A 232 -9.36 6.28 6.55
N ILE A 233 -9.97 5.89 7.68
CA ILE A 233 -10.21 6.79 8.81
C ILE A 233 -8.90 7.36 9.34
N THR A 234 -7.89 6.50 9.60
CA THR A 234 -6.58 6.94 10.06
C THR A 234 -5.87 7.81 9.04
N SER A 235 -5.99 7.53 7.74
CA SER A 235 -5.36 8.35 6.70
C SER A 235 -5.95 9.77 6.64
N ILE A 236 -7.28 9.88 6.75
CA ILE A 236 -7.97 11.18 6.81
C ILE A 236 -7.61 11.91 8.11
N ALA A 237 -7.68 11.23 9.26
CA ALA A 237 -7.32 11.82 10.55
C ALA A 237 -5.85 12.28 10.59
N SER A 238 -4.95 11.51 9.97
CA SER A 238 -3.53 11.84 9.93
C SER A 238 -3.25 13.16 9.22
N GLN A 239 -4.00 13.52 8.19
CA GLN A 239 -3.82 14.83 7.55
C GLN A 239 -4.15 15.99 8.49
N PHE A 240 -5.26 15.89 9.24
CA PHE A 240 -5.63 16.93 10.20
C PHE A 240 -4.64 17.03 11.35
N LEU A 241 -4.06 15.89 11.78
CA LEU A 241 -3.08 15.85 12.86
C LEU A 241 -1.70 16.34 12.41
N ILE A 242 -1.24 15.98 11.21
CA ILE A 242 0.07 16.41 10.68
C ILE A 242 0.08 17.92 10.36
N ALA A 243 -1.06 18.50 10.01
CA ALA A 243 -1.19 19.94 9.78
C ALA A 243 -0.85 20.80 11.03
N THR A 244 -0.83 20.20 12.23
CA THR A 244 -0.41 20.87 13.47
C THR A 244 1.10 20.95 13.65
N THR A 245 1.88 20.33 12.76
CA THR A 245 3.35 20.27 12.70
C THR A 245 4.09 19.79 13.96
N GLU A 246 3.38 19.31 15.00
CA GLU A 246 4.05 18.70 16.15
C GLU A 246 4.49 17.27 15.86
N GLU A 247 5.76 16.97 16.15
CA GLU A 247 6.40 15.67 15.92
C GLU A 247 5.68 14.52 16.63
N PHE A 248 5.11 14.78 17.80
CA PHE A 248 4.29 13.82 18.54
C PHE A 248 3.08 13.33 17.73
N PHE A 249 2.39 14.23 17.03
CA PHE A 249 1.24 13.85 16.21
C PHE A 249 1.66 13.04 14.98
N VAL A 250 2.80 13.37 14.37
CA VAL A 250 3.39 12.55 13.30
C VAL A 250 3.63 11.13 13.82
N LEU A 251 4.34 10.98 14.95
CA LEU A 251 4.60 9.66 15.54
C LEU A 251 3.32 8.89 15.88
N LEU A 252 2.31 9.56 16.47
CA LEU A 252 1.03 8.95 16.80
C LEU A 252 0.31 8.41 15.56
N THR A 253 0.24 9.20 14.49
CA THR A 253 -0.40 8.78 13.22
C THR A 253 0.29 7.59 12.58
N GLU A 254 1.61 7.56 12.70
CA GLU A 254 2.47 6.48 12.22
C GLU A 254 2.23 5.17 13.01
N ILE A 255 2.11 5.25 14.34
CA ILE A 255 1.75 4.12 15.22
C ILE A 255 0.34 3.60 14.90
N LEU A 256 -0.65 4.49 14.84
CA LEU A 256 -2.05 4.11 14.56
C LEU A 256 -2.14 3.38 13.22
N SER A 257 -1.47 3.91 12.20
CA SER A 257 -1.41 3.26 10.89
C SER A 257 -0.77 1.87 10.96
N ALA A 258 0.33 1.71 11.71
CA ALA A 258 0.98 0.41 11.87
C ALA A 258 0.05 -0.63 12.53
N VAL A 259 -0.68 -0.23 13.58
CA VAL A 259 -1.69 -1.08 14.24
C VAL A 259 -2.77 -1.52 13.25
N VAL A 260 -3.24 -0.61 12.40
CA VAL A 260 -4.23 -0.94 11.37
C VAL A 260 -3.71 -1.99 10.37
N TYR A 261 -2.46 -1.90 9.93
CA TYR A 261 -1.88 -2.93 9.06
C TYR A 261 -1.74 -4.29 9.75
N VAL A 262 -1.45 -4.31 11.06
CA VAL A 262 -1.46 -5.54 11.85
C VAL A 262 -2.88 -6.15 11.90
N ILE A 263 -3.94 -5.34 12.05
CA ILE A 263 -5.33 -5.81 11.98
C ILE A 263 -5.62 -6.45 10.61
N ILE A 264 -5.20 -5.81 9.52
CA ILE A 264 -5.34 -6.35 8.15
C ILE A 264 -4.64 -7.70 8.04
N LEU A 265 -3.41 -7.82 8.54
CA LEU A 265 -2.65 -9.07 8.54
C LEU A 265 -3.37 -10.16 9.35
N ILE A 266 -3.82 -9.87 10.58
CA ILE A 266 -4.56 -10.80 11.42
C ILE A 266 -5.82 -11.29 10.68
N GLY A 267 -6.54 -10.39 10.02
CA GLY A 267 -7.71 -10.72 9.22
C GLY A 267 -7.40 -11.68 8.08
N PHE A 268 -6.22 -11.57 7.48
CA PHE A 268 -5.78 -12.51 6.45
C PHE A 268 -5.36 -13.86 7.03
N LEU A 269 -4.63 -13.87 8.15
CA LEU A 269 -4.14 -15.11 8.79
C LEU A 269 -5.26 -15.93 9.41
N LYS A 270 -6.31 -15.29 9.89
CA LYS A 270 -7.43 -15.94 10.54
C LYS A 270 -8.36 -16.57 9.50
N LYS A 271 -8.63 -17.87 9.64
CA LYS A 271 -9.67 -18.54 8.85
C LYS A 271 -11.05 -18.21 9.42
N PRO A 272 -12.08 -18.09 8.57
CA PRO A 272 -13.44 -17.90 9.04
C PRO A 272 -14.06 -19.24 9.49
N LYS A 273 -14.93 -19.20 10.50
CA LYS A 273 -15.58 -20.40 11.09
C LYS A 273 -16.34 -21.27 10.07
N PHE A 274 -16.94 -20.65 9.05
CA PHE A 274 -17.66 -21.39 8.00
C PHE A 274 -16.73 -22.25 7.11
N ALA A 275 -15.43 -21.94 7.05
CA ALA A 275 -14.44 -22.73 6.34
C ALA A 275 -13.93 -23.92 7.19
N GLU A 276 -14.03 -23.83 8.52
CA GLU A 276 -13.66 -24.90 9.44
C GLU A 276 -14.72 -26.01 9.44
N GLN A 277 -16.01 -25.63 9.41
CA GLN A 277 -17.13 -26.58 9.39
C GLN A 277 -17.26 -27.42 8.12
N LYS A 278 -16.65 -27.02 7.00
CA LYS A 278 -16.64 -27.81 5.76
C LYS A 278 -15.56 -28.89 5.69
N ASN A 279 -14.59 -28.86 6.62
CA ASN A 279 -13.47 -29.79 6.67
C ASN A 279 -13.56 -30.79 7.84
N THR A 280 -14.64 -30.75 8.61
CA THR A 280 -15.05 -31.73 9.63
C THR A 280 -16.28 -32.46 9.15
#